data_AF-A0AAV5DIC9-F1
#
_entry.id   AF-A0AAV5DIC9-F1
#
_cell.length_a   1.000
_cell.length_b   1.000
_cell.length_c   1.000
_cell.angle_alpha   90.00
_cell.angle_beta   90.00
_cell.angle_gamma   90.00
#
_symmetry.space_group_name_H-M   'P 1'
#
loop_
_entity.id
_entity.type
_entity.pdbx_description
1 polymer ?
#
loop_
_entity_poly.entity_id
_entity_poly.type
_entity_poly.pdbx_seq_one_letter_code
_entity_poly.pdbx_strand_id
1 'polypeptide(L)'
;MTSHREKVFADWWGRAHKQVRKEDRKGFNSLVILSSWTLWKHHNTGVFDRVQPCINTIIREFENEKHLWVLAGARSLGALA
;
A
#
# COMPACT_ATOMS: atom_id res chain seq x y z
N MET A 1 20.16 -8.16 9.66
CA MET A 1 20.65 -7.63 8.36
C MET A 1 19.43 -7.28 7.53
N THR A 2 19.04 -6.01 7.43
CA THR A 2 17.94 -5.60 6.53
C THR A 2 18.41 -5.73 5.08
N SER A 3 17.54 -6.30 4.25
CA SER A 3 17.79 -6.51 2.82
C SER A 3 18.00 -5.17 2.12
N HIS A 4 18.85 -5.12 1.09
CA HIS A 4 19.11 -3.90 0.31
C HIS A 4 17.80 -3.25 -0.20
N ARG A 5 16.80 -4.07 -0.56
CA ARG A 5 15.49 -3.59 -1.03
C ARG A 5 14.70 -2.87 0.06
N GLU A 6 14.78 -3.32 1.31
CA GLU A 6 14.09 -2.69 2.44
C GLU A 6 14.65 -1.29 2.71
N LYS A 7 15.98 -1.15 2.63
CA LYS A 7 16.65 0.17 2.75
C LYS A 7 16.23 1.12 1.64
N VAL A 8 16.26 0.65 0.38
CA VAL A 8 15.84 1.45 -0.78
C VAL A 8 14.39 1.91 -0.64
N PHE A 9 13.50 1.02 -0.18
CA PHE A 9 12.09 1.36 0.04
C PHE A 9 11.91 2.39 1.16
N ALA A 10 12.54 2.19 2.32
CA ALA A 10 12.46 3.13 3.44
C ALA A 10 13.01 4.51 3.08
N ASP A 11 14.15 4.55 2.38
CA ASP A 11 14.76 5.80 1.92
C ASP A 11 13.86 6.52 0.91
N TRP A 12 13.27 5.78 -0.04
CA TRP A 12 12.30 6.33 -0.99
C TRP A 12 11.07 6.87 -0.28
N TRP A 13 10.46 6.11 0.64
CA TRP A 13 9.27 6.53 1.36
C TRP A 13 9.55 7.81 2.16
N GLY A 14 10.68 7.87 2.86
CA GLY A 14 11.09 9.07 3.60
C GLY A 14 11.24 10.31 2.70
N ARG A 15 11.77 10.15 1.48
CA ARG A 15 11.87 11.25 0.49
C ARG A 15 10.50 11.64 -0.05
N ALA A 16 9.68 10.67 -0.47
CA ALA A 16 8.35 10.92 -1.02
C ALA A 16 7.44 11.62 0.01
N HIS A 17 7.44 11.16 1.26
CA HIS A 17 6.70 11.79 2.36
C HIS A 17 7.04 13.28 2.56
N LYS A 18 8.31 13.66 2.37
CA LYS A 18 8.75 15.06 2.49
C LYS A 18 8.21 15.93 1.34
N GLN A 19 8.00 15.35 0.17
CA GLN A 19 7.48 16.05 -1.03
C GLN A 19 5.95 16.23 -0.97
N VAL A 20 5.24 15.43 -0.18
CA VAL A 20 3.78 15.54 -0.01
C VAL A 20 3.43 16.72 0.90
N ARG A 21 2.37 17.46 0.53
CA ARG A 21 1.79 18.56 1.34
C ARG A 21 1.43 18.05 2.73
N LYS A 22 1.59 18.89 3.76
CA LYS A 22 1.40 18.47 5.16
C LYS A 22 0.02 17.85 5.42
N GLU A 23 -1.02 18.38 4.80
CA GLU A 23 -2.40 17.88 4.93
C GLU A 23 -2.61 16.49 4.31
N ASP A 24 -1.88 16.16 3.25
CA ASP A 24 -2.04 14.91 2.49
C ASP A 24 -1.15 13.78 3.00
N ARG A 25 -0.12 14.08 3.81
CA ARG A 25 0.85 13.10 4.32
C ARG A 25 0.21 11.92 5.03
N LYS A 26 -0.88 12.17 5.79
CA LYS A 26 -1.60 11.10 6.49
C LYS A 26 -2.20 10.11 5.50
N GLY A 27 -2.92 10.60 4.50
CA GLY A 27 -3.49 9.75 3.46
C GLY A 27 -2.41 9.04 2.64
N PHE A 28 -1.34 9.75 2.28
CA PHE A 28 -0.21 9.17 1.55
C PHE A 28 0.45 8.01 2.31
N ASN A 29 0.76 8.20 3.60
CA ASN A 29 1.34 7.13 4.41
C ASN A 29 0.40 5.93 4.51
N SER A 30 -0.92 6.17 4.66
CA SER A 30 -1.91 5.10 4.64
C SER A 30 -1.93 4.37 3.29
N LEU A 31 -1.83 5.08 2.16
CA LEU A 31 -1.75 4.47 0.83
C LEU A 31 -0.50 3.60 0.69
N VAL A 32 0.68 4.07 1.11
CA VAL A 32 1.93 3.30 1.02
C VAL A 32 1.85 2.02 1.84
N ILE A 33 1.30 2.09 3.05
CA ILE A 33 1.07 0.93 3.91
C ILE A 33 0.09 -0.04 3.23
N LEU A 34 -1.03 0.46 2.72
CA LEU A 34 -2.05 -0.33 2.06
C LEU A 34 -1.50 -1.07 0.83
N SER A 35 -0.75 -0.37 -0.03
CA SER A 35 -0.12 -0.96 -1.21
C SER A 35 0.86 -2.07 -0.82
N SER A 36 1.67 -1.83 0.22
CA SER A 36 2.64 -2.82 0.72
C SER A 36 1.93 -4.04 1.30
N TRP A 37 0.84 -3.81 2.05
CA TRP A 37 0.01 -4.86 2.63
C TRP A 37 -0.67 -5.73 1.57
N THR A 38 -1.29 -5.11 0.56
CA THR A 38 -1.92 -5.85 -0.55
C THR A 38 -0.91 -6.69 -1.32
N LEU A 39 0.28 -6.14 -1.59
CA LEU A 39 1.35 -6.89 -2.26
C LEU A 39 1.81 -8.08 -1.43
N TRP A 40 1.96 -7.91 -0.11
CA TRP A 40 2.31 -9.00 0.80
C TRP A 40 1.23 -10.09 0.85
N LYS A 41 -0.05 -9.72 0.95
CA LYS A 41 -1.17 -10.67 0.93
C LYS A 41 -1.19 -11.47 -0.37
N HIS A 42 -1.13 -10.80 -1.52
CA HIS A 42 -1.16 -11.45 -2.82
C HIS A 42 0.04 -12.39 -3.04
N HIS A 43 1.24 -11.99 -2.59
CA HIS A 43 2.41 -12.86 -2.63
C HIS A 43 2.20 -14.12 -1.77
N ASN A 44 1.62 -13.98 -0.57
CA ASN A 44 1.31 -15.13 0.27
C ASN A 44 0.27 -16.05 -0.38
N THR A 45 -0.80 -15.52 -0.96
CA THR A 45 -1.78 -16.32 -1.72
C THR A 45 -1.09 -17.09 -2.87
N GLY A 46 -0.12 -16.47 -3.55
CA GLY A 46 0.66 -17.16 -4.59
C GLY A 46 1.51 -18.32 -4.06
N VAL A 47 2.08 -18.18 -2.86
CA VAL A 47 2.91 -19.22 -2.22
C VAL A 47 2.05 -20.35 -1.65
N PHE A 48 0.93 -20.04 -1.00
CA PHE A 48 0.09 -21.02 -0.29
C PHE A 48 -0.96 -21.67 -1.19
N ASP A 49 -1.61 -20.90 -2.06
CA ASP A 49 -2.73 -21.36 -2.90
C ASP A 49 -2.32 -21.62 -4.36
N ARG A 50 -1.02 -21.47 -4.70
CA ARG A 50 -0.46 -21.60 -6.05
C ARG A 50 -1.13 -20.72 -7.10
N VAL A 51 -1.75 -19.62 -6.66
CA VAL A 51 -2.38 -18.65 -7.56
C VAL A 51 -1.28 -17.91 -8.30
N GLN A 52 -1.35 -17.88 -9.64
CA GLN A 52 -0.38 -17.12 -10.42
C GLN A 52 -0.51 -15.63 -10.13
N PRO A 53 0.61 -14.92 -9.95
CA PRO A 53 0.57 -13.50 -9.67
C PRO A 53 -0.03 -12.73 -10.85
N CYS A 54 -1.15 -12.04 -10.61
CA CYS A 54 -1.85 -11.25 -11.61
C CYS A 54 -2.02 -9.81 -11.11
N ILE A 55 -1.51 -8.85 -11.89
CA ILE A 55 -1.55 -7.43 -11.52
C ILE A 55 -2.99 -6.89 -11.42
N ASN A 56 -3.89 -7.37 -12.27
CA ASN A 56 -5.31 -6.99 -12.21
C ASN A 56 -5.96 -7.46 -10.90
N THR A 57 -5.56 -8.62 -10.38
CA THR A 57 -6.02 -9.11 -9.07
C THR A 57 -5.54 -8.20 -7.95
N ILE A 58 -4.25 -7.83 -7.96
CA ILE A 58 -3.65 -6.93 -6.97
C ILE A 58 -4.36 -5.57 -6.96
N ILE A 59 -4.61 -4.99 -8.15
CA ILE A 59 -5.30 -3.69 -8.27
C ILE A 59 -6.73 -3.78 -7.72
N ARG A 60 -7.45 -4.87 -8.04
CA ARG A 60 -8.82 -5.08 -7.53
C ARG A 60 -8.85 -5.24 -6.02
N GLU A 61 -7.93 -6.02 -5.46
CA GLU A 61 -7.82 -6.21 -4.02
C GLU A 61 -7.42 -4.92 -3.29
N PHE A 62 -6.54 -4.13 -3.90
CA PHE A 62 -6.16 -2.81 -3.39
C PHE A 62 -7.36 -1.86 -3.32
N GLU A 63 -8.13 -1.73 -4.41
CA GLU A 63 -9.30 -0.86 -4.44
C GLU A 63 -10.38 -1.31 -3.44
N ASN A 64 -10.60 -2.62 -3.31
CA ASN A 64 -11.52 -3.18 -2.31
C ASN A 64 -11.07 -2.85 -0.89
N GLU A 65 -9.79 -3.08 -0.57
CA GLU A 65 -9.24 -2.79 0.76
C GLU A 65 -9.27 -1.29 1.06
N LYS A 66 -8.93 -0.44 0.08
CA LYS A 66 -9.05 1.02 0.19
C LYS A 66 -10.48 1.42 0.54
N HIS A 67 -11.46 0.87 -0.16
CA HIS A 67 -12.88 1.14 0.10
C HIS A 67 -13.28 0.72 1.52
N LEU A 68 -12.89 -0.47 1.96
CA LEU A 68 -13.15 -0.95 3.32
C LEU A 68 -12.52 -0.05 4.40
N TRP A 69 -11.31 0.43 4.18
CA TRP A 69 -10.64 1.32 5.13
C TRP A 69 -11.33 2.69 5.21
N VAL A 70 -11.80 3.21 4.08
CA VAL A 70 -12.61 4.44 4.05
C VAL A 70 -13.90 4.25 4.83
N LEU A 71 -14.61 3.13 4.63
CA LEU A 71 -15.82 2.79 5.39
C LEU A 71 -15.53 2.62 6.90
N ALA A 72 -14.37 2.07 7.26
CA ALA A 72 -13.91 1.96 8.64
C ALA A 72 -13.45 3.29 9.26
N GLY A 73 -13.54 4.40 8.53
CA GLY A 73 -13.27 5.75 9.04
C GLY A 73 -11.92 6.34 8.67
N ALA A 74 -11.13 5.69 7.80
CA ALA A 74 -9.89 6.25 7.27
C ALA A 74 -10.16 7.33 6.19
N ARG A 75 -10.83 8.42 6.58
CA ARG A 75 -11.32 9.48 5.67
C ARG A 75 -10.23 10.15 4.84
N SER A 76 -8.99 10.20 5.36
CA SER A 76 -7.84 10.76 4.62
C SER A 76 -7.42 9.94 3.41
N LEU A 77 -7.80 8.66 3.32
CA LEU A 77 -7.62 7.84 2.12
C LEU A 77 -8.66 8.19 1.05
N GLY A 78 -9.90 8.45 1.47
CA GLY A 78 -10.97 8.87 0.56
C GLY A 78 -10.77 10.27 -0.01
N ALA A 79 -10.07 11.14 0.72
CA ALA A 79 -9.74 12.50 0.28
C ALA A 79 -8.63 12.57 -0.79
N LEU A 80 -7.96 11.46 -1.10
CA LEU A 80 -6.91 11.36 -2.12
C LEU A 80 -7.40 10.79 -3.45
N ALA A 81 -8.72 10.63 -3.59
CA ALA A 81 -9.38 10.19 -4.82
C ALA A 81 -9.53 11.34 -5.83
#